data_AF-A0A820FH91-F1
#
_entry.id   AF-A0A820FH91-F1
#
_cell.length_a   1.000
_cell.length_b   1.000
_cell.length_c   1.000
_cell.angle_alpha   90.00
_cell.angle_beta   90.00
_cell.angle_gamma   90.00
#
_symmetry.space_group_name_H-M   'P 1'
#
loop_
_entity.id
_entity.type
_entity.pdbx_description
1 polymer ?
#
loop_
_entity_poly.entity_id
_entity_poly.type
_entity_poly.pdbx_seq_one_letter_code
_entity_poly.pdbx_strand_id
1 'polypeptide(L)'
;VEFVNNKLRHKSRIIGNIRADRSAEARESLINQINEAWFTIVGERCHFIALNEVKSENIAEDGIMLPASGKELEWLTKNMKTFEERAEKGEETSQDLLADLKAIQSKT
;
A
#
# COMPACT_ATOMS: atom_id res chain seq x y z
N VAL A 1 -18.29 -0.92 15.06
CA VAL A 1 -19.07 -0.19 16.08
C VAL A 1 -18.82 -0.86 17.41
N GLU A 2 -18.39 -0.10 18.41
CA GLU A 2 -18.09 -0.64 19.74
C GLU A 2 -19.10 -0.08 20.76
N PHE A 3 -19.66 -0.98 21.57
CA PHE A 3 -20.50 -0.62 22.70
C PHE A 3 -19.72 -0.85 23.98
N VAL A 4 -19.57 0.20 24.78
CA VAL A 4 -19.01 0.11 26.13
C VAL A 4 -20.07 0.64 27.08
N ASN A 5 -20.53 -0.18 28.02
CA ASN A 5 -21.63 0.14 28.96
C ASN A 5 -22.91 0.66 28.28
N ASN A 6 -23.38 -0.02 27.22
CA ASN A 6 -24.59 0.35 26.46
C ASN A 6 -24.59 1.76 25.83
N LYS A 7 -23.43 2.43 25.76
CA LYS A 7 -23.27 3.69 25.04
C LYS A 7 -22.50 3.45 23.74
N LEU A 8 -23.08 3.92 22.64
CA LEU A 8 -22.42 3.97 21.35
C LEU A 8 -21.20 4.89 21.48
N ARG A 9 -20.00 4.35 21.24
CA ARG A 9 -18.78 5.14 21.16
C ARG A 9 -18.42 5.31 19.69
N HIS A 10 -18.45 6.55 19.20
CA HIS A 10 -17.88 6.91 17.92
C HIS A 10 -16.38 7.02 18.10
N LYS A 11 -15.66 5.92 17.85
CA LYS A 11 -14.19 5.93 17.84
C LYS A 11 -13.70 5.58 16.46
N SER A 12 -12.81 6.41 15.95
CA SER A 12 -12.16 6.26 14.65
C SER A 12 -11.39 4.95 14.58
N ARG A 13 -11.59 4.19 13.51
CA ARG A 13 -11.01 2.86 13.31
C ARG A 13 -10.51 2.71 11.88
N ILE A 14 -9.26 2.27 11.74
CA ILE A 14 -8.65 1.91 10.46
C ILE A 14 -8.38 0.40 10.47
N ILE A 15 -8.80 -0.27 9.40
CA ILE A 15 -8.44 -1.66 9.13
C ILE A 15 -7.95 -1.71 7.69
N GLY A 16 -6.85 -2.41 7.46
CA GLY A 16 -6.31 -2.57 6.12
C GLY A 16 -5.65 -3.93 5.93
N ASN A 17 -5.36 -4.23 4.67
CA ASN A 17 -4.51 -5.35 4.29
C ASN A 17 -3.18 -4.79 3.79
N ILE A 18 -2.09 -5.44 4.16
CA ILE A 18 -0.74 -5.11 3.71
C ILE A 18 -0.05 -6.37 3.18
N ARG A 19 0.92 -6.22 2.27
CA ARG A 19 1.79 -7.34 1.87
C ARG A 19 2.52 -7.94 3.08
N ALA A 20 2.65 -9.26 3.12
CA ALA A 20 3.41 -9.98 4.14
C ALA A 20 4.94 -9.71 4.03
N ASP A 21 5.68 -10.32 4.95
CA ASP A 21 7.15 -10.39 4.99
C ASP A 21 7.89 -9.09 5.35
N ARG A 22 7.18 -8.11 5.93
CA ARG A 22 7.81 -6.94 6.55
C ARG A 22 8.42 -7.31 7.92
N SER A 23 9.40 -6.55 8.38
CA SER A 23 9.91 -6.69 9.76
C SER A 23 8.90 -6.13 10.78
N ALA A 24 9.07 -6.45 12.07
CA ALA A 24 8.22 -5.91 13.12
C ALA A 24 8.35 -4.40 13.24
N GLU A 25 9.57 -3.89 13.11
CA GLU A 25 9.91 -2.47 13.14
C GLU A 25 9.27 -1.74 11.96
N ALA A 26 9.28 -2.34 10.76
CA ALA A 26 8.62 -1.79 9.60
C ALA A 26 7.09 -1.72 9.78
N ARG A 27 6.49 -2.74 10.40
CA ARG A 27 5.04 -2.73 10.74
C ARG A 27 4.70 -1.66 11.76
N GLU A 28 5.47 -1.54 12.83
CA GLU A 28 5.27 -0.52 13.86
C GLU A 28 5.40 0.90 13.27
N SER A 29 6.46 1.14 12.50
CA SER A 29 6.67 2.41 11.81
C SER A 29 5.52 2.77 10.89
N LEU A 30 5.00 1.82 10.11
CA LEU A 30 3.84 2.02 9.24
C LEU A 30 2.58 2.40 10.05
N ILE A 31 2.28 1.67 11.13
CA ILE A 31 1.13 1.96 12.00
C ILE A 31 1.22 3.38 12.58
N ASN A 32 2.40 3.78 13.04
CA ASN A 32 2.63 5.12 13.56
C ASN A 32 2.43 6.19 12.48
N GLN A 33 2.99 5.99 11.28
CA GLN A 33 2.81 6.92 10.15
C GLN A 33 1.34 7.06 9.74
N ILE A 34 0.57 5.97 9.72
CA ILE A 34 -0.88 6.03 9.44
C ILE A 34 -1.60 6.86 10.51
N ASN A 35 -1.24 6.70 11.78
CA ASN A 35 -1.85 7.47 12.86
C ASN A 35 -1.45 8.96 12.85
N GLU A 36 -0.24 9.27 12.37
CA GLU A 36 0.22 10.65 12.11
C GLU A 36 -0.52 11.29 10.95
N ALA A 37 -0.67 10.58 9.84
CA ALA A 37 -1.45 11.04 8.70
C ALA A 37 -2.92 11.30 9.09
N TRP A 38 -3.51 10.37 9.86
CA TRP A 38 -4.87 10.53 10.36
C TRP A 38 -5.04 11.78 11.24
N PHE A 39 -4.12 12.01 12.19
CA PHE A 39 -4.14 13.21 13.02
C PHE A 39 -4.03 14.49 12.20
N THR A 40 -3.18 14.49 11.17
CA THR A 40 -3.00 15.65 10.29
C THR A 40 -4.29 16.00 9.54
N ILE A 41 -5.04 14.99 9.10
CA ILE A 41 -6.26 15.16 8.31
C ILE A 41 -7.48 15.46 9.19
N VAL A 42 -7.63 14.73 10.30
CA VAL A 42 -8.86 14.70 11.11
C VAL A 42 -8.74 15.54 12.38
N GLY A 43 -7.52 15.84 12.84
CA GLY A 43 -7.25 16.62 14.06
C GLY A 43 -7.26 15.81 15.36
N GLU A 44 -7.44 14.49 15.30
CA GLU A 44 -7.36 13.58 16.45
C GLU A 44 -6.65 12.29 16.09
N ARG A 45 -6.16 11.53 17.08
CA ARG A 45 -5.54 10.22 16.84
C ARG A 45 -6.59 9.17 16.55
N CYS A 46 -6.28 8.24 15.65
CA CYS A 46 -7.12 7.08 15.41
C CYS A 46 -7.09 6.17 16.65
N HIS A 47 -8.25 5.69 17.09
CA HIS A 47 -8.33 4.87 18.28
C HIS A 47 -7.81 3.45 18.06
N PHE A 48 -7.97 2.93 16.84
CA PHE A 48 -7.65 1.55 16.52
C PHE A 48 -7.14 1.46 15.09
N ILE A 49 -5.96 0.87 14.92
CA ILE A 49 -5.38 0.53 13.62
C ILE A 49 -5.03 -0.96 13.66
N ALA A 50 -5.60 -1.73 12.74
CA ALA A 50 -5.20 -3.13 12.53
C ALA A 50 -4.88 -3.36 11.06
N LEU A 51 -3.73 -4.00 10.82
CA LEU A 51 -3.27 -4.36 9.49
C LEU A 51 -3.16 -5.89 9.41
N ASN A 52 -3.82 -6.49 8.44
CA ASN A 52 -3.68 -7.91 8.15
C ASN A 52 -2.62 -8.13 7.08
N GLU A 53 -1.76 -9.11 7.28
CA GLU A 53 -0.77 -9.49 6.28
C GLU A 53 -1.38 -10.47 5.28
N VAL A 54 -1.22 -10.15 3.99
CA VAL A 54 -1.63 -10.99 2.87
C VAL A 54 -0.39 -11.31 2.05
N LYS A 55 -0.18 -12.59 1.78
CA LYS A 55 0.94 -13.02 0.93
C LYS A 55 0.75 -12.52 -0.49
N SER A 56 1.83 -12.05 -1.11
CA SER A 56 1.78 -11.45 -2.46
C SER A 56 1.25 -12.42 -3.52
N GLU A 57 1.47 -13.73 -3.38
CA GLU A 57 0.91 -14.73 -4.31
C GLU A 57 -0.62 -14.79 -4.33
N ASN A 58 -1.30 -14.11 -3.39
CA ASN A 58 -2.75 -14.02 -3.31
C ASN A 58 -3.28 -12.63 -3.67
N ILE A 59 -2.43 -11.72 -4.17
CA ILE A 59 -2.81 -10.35 -4.51
C ILE A 59 -2.52 -10.11 -5.99
N ALA A 60 -3.54 -9.68 -6.72
CA ALA A 60 -3.39 -9.15 -8.07
C ALA A 60 -3.80 -7.68 -8.09
N GLU A 61 -2.99 -6.86 -8.74
CA GLU A 61 -3.30 -5.46 -9.04
C GLU A 61 -3.48 -5.36 -10.55
N ASP A 62 -4.68 -4.95 -10.99
CA ASP A 62 -5.09 -4.90 -12.39
C ASP A 62 -4.80 -6.19 -13.17
N GLY A 63 -5.01 -7.35 -12.54
CA GLY A 63 -4.79 -8.66 -13.14
C GLY A 63 -3.32 -9.11 -13.21
N ILE A 64 -2.38 -8.32 -12.66
CA ILE A 64 -0.97 -8.70 -12.52
C ILE A 64 -0.72 -9.09 -11.06
N MET A 65 -0.25 -10.32 -10.85
CA MET A 65 0.11 -10.79 -9.50
C MET A 65 1.22 -9.93 -8.91
N LEU A 66 1.05 -9.47 -7.67
CA LEU A 66 2.06 -8.66 -6.99
C LEU A 66 3.30 -9.49 -6.67
N PRO A 67 4.48 -8.85 -6.68
CA PRO A 67 5.70 -9.53 -6.27
C PRO A 67 5.76 -9.70 -4.75
N ALA A 68 6.60 -10.64 -4.33
CA ALA A 68 7.10 -10.64 -2.95
C ALA A 68 7.70 -9.26 -2.61
N SER A 69 7.58 -8.85 -1.34
CA SER A 69 8.14 -7.58 -0.87
C SER A 69 9.64 -7.48 -1.19
N GLY A 70 10.07 -6.38 -1.80
CA GLY A 70 11.47 -6.16 -2.21
C GLY A 70 11.82 -6.69 -3.61
N LYS A 71 10.87 -7.29 -4.33
CA LYS A 71 11.05 -7.77 -5.71
C LYS A 71 10.35 -6.89 -6.75
N GLU A 72 10.01 -5.66 -6.38
CA GLU A 72 9.27 -4.72 -7.22
C GLU A 72 10.00 -4.42 -8.54
N LEU A 73 11.32 -4.19 -8.52
CA LEU A 73 12.08 -3.88 -9.74
C LEU A 73 12.10 -5.04 -10.74
N GLU A 74 12.29 -6.27 -10.24
CA GLU A 74 12.29 -7.49 -11.08
C GLU A 74 10.90 -7.70 -11.69
N TRP A 75 9.86 -7.53 -10.89
CA TRP A 75 8.47 -7.62 -11.33
C TRP A 75 8.09 -6.57 -12.36
N LEU A 76 8.52 -5.33 -12.16
CA LEU A 76 8.33 -4.26 -13.14
C LEU A 76 9.00 -4.59 -14.46
N THR A 77 10.26 -5.02 -14.41
CA THR A 77 11.02 -5.40 -15.61
C THR A 77 10.34 -6.56 -16.34
N LYS A 78 9.86 -7.57 -15.62
CA LYS A 78 9.16 -8.72 -16.21
C LYS A 78 7.85 -8.34 -16.90
N ASN A 79 7.12 -7.36 -16.36
CA ASN A 79 5.82 -6.93 -16.86
C ASN A 79 5.89 -5.63 -17.70
N MET A 80 7.10 -5.18 -18.06
CA MET A 80 7.34 -3.88 -18.71
C MET A 80 6.42 -3.65 -19.91
N LYS A 81 6.39 -4.63 -20.81
CA LYS A 81 5.58 -4.54 -22.03
C LYS A 81 4.10 -4.32 -21.73
N THR A 82 3.58 -4.98 -20.70
CA THR A 82 2.18 -4.81 -20.27
C THR A 82 1.93 -3.38 -19.77
N PHE A 83 2.86 -2.81 -19.00
CA PHE A 83 2.75 -1.43 -18.53
C PHE A 83 2.89 -0.42 -19.68
N GLU A 84 3.78 -0.66 -20.65
CA GLU A 84 3.92 0.16 -21.85
C GLU A 84 2.62 0.18 -22.66
N GLU A 85 2.04 -0.99 -22.95
CA GLU A 85 0.77 -1.10 -23.68
C GLU A 85 -0.40 -0.42 -22.95
N ARG A 86 -0.40 -0.43 -21.60
CA ARG A 86 -1.41 0.26 -20.78
C ARG A 86 -1.21 1.77 -20.78
N ALA A 87 0.04 2.21 -20.65
CA ALA A 87 0.40 3.62 -20.70
C ALA A 87 0.03 4.26 -22.06
N GLU A 88 0.25 3.53 -23.16
CA GLU A 88 -0.17 3.95 -24.50
C GLU A 88 -1.69 4.09 -24.64
N LYS A 89 -2.46 3.29 -23.89
CA LYS A 89 -3.92 3.38 -23.82
C LYS A 89 -4.43 4.49 -22.90
N GLY A 90 -3.53 5.25 -22.27
CA GLY A 90 -3.87 6.37 -21.40
C GLY A 90 -4.07 6.00 -19.93
N GLU A 91 -3.59 4.83 -19.49
CA GLU A 91 -3.64 4.45 -18.08
C GLU A 91 -2.58 5.21 -17.28
N GLU A 92 -3.02 6.23 -16.52
CA GLU A 92 -2.14 7.15 -15.77
C GLU A 92 -1.20 6.43 -14.79
N THR A 93 -1.71 5.42 -14.07
CA THR A 93 -0.91 4.64 -13.11
C THR A 93 0.26 3.92 -13.78
N SER A 94 0.04 3.38 -14.99
CA SER A 94 1.11 2.75 -15.79
C SER A 94 2.09 3.79 -16.35
N GLN A 95 1.62 5.00 -16.70
CA GLN A 95 2.48 6.09 -17.15
C GLN A 95 3.42 6.58 -16.04
N ASP A 96 2.88 6.83 -14.85
CA ASP A 96 3.63 7.27 -13.67
C ASP A 96 4.71 6.24 -13.29
N LEU A 97 4.33 4.97 -13.28
CA LEU A 97 5.21 3.87 -12.91
C LEU A 97 6.38 3.71 -13.88
N LEU A 98 6.16 3.91 -15.19
CA LEU A 98 7.23 3.91 -16.18
C LEU A 98 8.12 5.15 -16.08
N ALA A 99 7.57 6.29 -15.70
CA ALA A 99 8.34 7.52 -15.46
C ALA A 99 9.28 7.37 -14.26
N ASP A 100 8.78 6.81 -13.16
CA ASP A 100 9.57 6.51 -11.96
C ASP A 100 10.73 5.56 -12.26
N LEU A 101 10.47 4.51 -13.04
CA LEU A 101 11.50 3.55 -13.43
C LEU A 101 12.62 4.21 -14.24
N LYS A 102 12.28 5.05 -15.22
CA LYS A 102 13.26 5.81 -16.01
C LYS A 102 14.10 6.73 -15.11
N ALA A 103 13.46 7.37 -14.14
CA ALA A 103 14.15 8.23 -13.18
C ALA A 103 15.14 7.44 -12.31
N ILE A 104 14.79 6.23 -11.87
CA ILE A 104 15.69 5.34 -11.10
C ILE A 104 16.89 4.90 -11.95
N GLN A 105 16.64 4.48 -13.19
CA GLN A 105 17.71 4.01 -14.10
C GLN A 105 18.68 5.13 -14.49
N SER A 106 18.22 6.38 -14.61
CA SER A 106 19.11 7.53 -14.89
C SER A 106 20.03 7.93 -13.74
N LYS A 107 19.75 7.46 -12.52
CA LYS A 107 20.52 7.77 -11.30
C LYS A 107 21.50 6.67 -10.91
N THR A 108 21.51 5.56 -11.66
CA THR A 108 22.38 4.39 -11.45
C THR A 108 23.47 4.37 -12.54
#